data_AF-A0A3D0XGM3-F1
#
_entry.id   AF-A0A3D0XGM3-F1
#
_cell.length_a   1.000
_cell.length_b   1.000
_cell.length_c   1.000
_cell.angle_alpha   90.00
_cell.angle_beta   90.00
_cell.angle_gamma   90.00
#
_symmetry.space_group_name_H-M   'P 1'
#
loop_
_entity.id
_entity.type
_entity.pdbx_description
1 polymer ?
#
loop_
_entity_poly.entity_id
_entity_poly.type
_entity_poly.pdbx_seq_one_letter_code
_entity_poly.pdbx_strand_id
1 'polypeptide(L)'
;MDEIEQLLILQDRDQKIMRMEEELSRVEPEKSALMAKSEEANQHLQETRKQAQQIESQRKDLELEVESKQSQIERYAAQQLETRKNEEYQALAKEIETCKSEIISLEDRQLELMEAADLKQGDIDAANTAAKEA
;
A
#
# COMPACT_ATOMS: atom_id res chain seq x y z
N MET A 1 -46.97 18.47 55.07
CA MET A 1 -46.78 19.24 53.81
C MET A 1 -45.35 19.01 53.31
N ASP A 2 -44.37 19.05 54.21
CA ASP A 2 -42.95 18.77 53.92
C ASP A 2 -42.65 17.39 53.31
N GLU A 3 -43.37 16.31 53.66
CA GLU A 3 -43.04 14.98 53.11
C GLU A 3 -43.37 14.85 51.61
N ILE A 4 -44.42 15.52 51.14
CA ILE A 4 -44.81 15.50 49.72
C ILE A 4 -43.78 16.26 48.88
N GLU A 5 -43.26 17.38 49.40
CA GLU A 5 -42.22 18.17 48.72
C GLU A 5 -40.90 17.39 48.63
N GLN A 6 -40.52 16.69 49.71
CA GLN A 6 -39.34 15.82 49.70
C GLN A 6 -39.47 14.64 48.69
N LEU A 7 -40.66 14.05 48.58
CA LEU A 7 -40.94 12.99 47.62
C LEU A 7 -40.91 13.48 46.17
N LEU A 8 -41.38 14.70 45.89
CA LEU A 8 -41.29 15.30 44.56
C LEU A 8 -39.83 15.59 44.16
N ILE A 9 -39.01 16.06 45.10
CA ILE A 9 -37.57 16.26 44.86
C ILE A 9 -36.87 14.92 44.59
N LEU A 10 -37.23 13.86 45.33
CA LEU A 10 -36.69 12.53 45.08
C LEU A 10 -37.07 12.01 43.69
N GLN A 11 -38.33 12.15 43.30
CA GLN A 11 -38.82 11.74 41.98
C GLN A 11 -38.11 12.49 40.84
N ASP A 12 -37.89 13.80 40.96
CA ASP A 12 -37.15 14.58 39.96
C ASP A 12 -35.69 14.11 39.84
N ARG A 13 -35.06 13.77 40.96
CA ARG A 13 -33.70 13.20 40.96
C ARG A 13 -33.66 11.81 40.32
N ASP A 14 -34.60 10.94 40.63
CA ASP A 14 -34.69 9.60 40.03
C ASP A 14 -34.92 9.70 38.51
N GLN A 15 -35.79 10.62 38.07
CA GLN A 15 -36.00 10.87 36.64
C GLN A 15 -34.74 11.40 35.94
N LYS A 16 -33.96 12.25 36.62
CA LYS A 16 -32.66 12.73 36.10
C LYS A 16 -31.65 11.60 36.00
N ILE A 17 -31.56 10.73 37.01
CA ILE A 17 -30.67 9.55 36.99
C ILE A 17 -31.04 8.64 35.83
N MET A 18 -32.33 8.29 35.67
CA MET A 18 -32.77 7.44 34.56
C MET A 18 -32.42 8.02 33.18
N ARG A 19 -32.61 9.33 32.98
CA ARG A 19 -32.23 10.00 31.73
C ARG A 19 -30.73 9.95 31.50
N MET A 20 -29.92 10.24 32.52
CA MET A 20 -28.46 10.19 32.42
C MET A 20 -27.96 8.77 32.16
N GLU A 21 -28.54 7.75 32.79
CA GLU A 21 -28.20 6.35 32.54
C GLU A 21 -28.56 5.93 31.11
N GLU A 22 -29.70 6.37 30.60
CA GLU A 22 -30.09 6.12 29.20
C GLU A 22 -29.13 6.80 28.23
N GLU A 23 -28.78 8.07 28.46
CA GLU A 23 -27.77 8.79 27.66
C GLU A 23 -26.42 8.07 27.71
N LEU A 24 -25.94 7.70 28.90
CA LEU A 24 -24.67 6.99 29.07
C LEU A 24 -24.67 5.64 28.33
N SER A 25 -25.80 4.93 28.35
CA SER A 25 -25.95 3.64 27.67
C SER A 25 -25.88 3.75 26.14
N ARG A 26 -26.15 4.94 25.58
CA ARG A 26 -26.06 5.22 24.13
C ARG A 26 -24.67 5.68 23.71
N VAL A 27 -23.98 6.41 24.58
CA VAL A 27 -22.61 6.92 24.31
C VAL A 27 -21.62 5.79 24.06
N GLU A 28 -21.67 4.70 24.82
CA GLU A 28 -20.69 3.60 24.68
C GLU A 28 -20.82 2.85 23.34
N PRO A 29 -22.01 2.44 22.89
CA PRO A 29 -22.21 1.90 21.53
C PRO A 29 -21.80 2.86 20.41
N GLU A 30 -22.15 4.15 20.51
CA GLU A 30 -21.78 5.15 19.52
C GLU A 30 -20.26 5.31 19.42
N LYS A 31 -19.58 5.39 20.57
CA LYS A 31 -18.12 5.43 20.64
C LYS A 31 -17.49 4.17 20.06
N SER A 32 -18.01 2.99 20.42
CA SER A 32 -17.51 1.72 19.89
C SER A 32 -17.66 1.64 18.37
N ALA A 33 -18.79 2.09 17.82
CA ALA A 33 -19.02 2.13 16.39
C ALA A 33 -18.07 3.10 15.67
N LEU A 34 -17.84 4.29 16.22
CA LEU A 34 -16.87 5.26 15.68
C LEU A 34 -15.44 4.73 15.72
N MET A 35 -15.03 4.12 16.84
CA MET A 35 -13.71 3.50 16.97
C MET A 35 -13.51 2.37 15.95
N ALA A 36 -14.52 1.50 15.77
CA ALA A 36 -14.45 0.42 14.79
C ALA A 36 -14.31 0.96 13.36
N LYS A 37 -15.05 2.01 13.00
CA LYS A 37 -14.96 2.66 11.69
C LYS A 37 -13.57 3.28 11.45
N SER A 38 -13.02 3.95 12.45
CA SER A 38 -11.68 4.54 12.36
C SER A 38 -10.60 3.45 12.26
N GLU A 39 -10.76 2.34 12.98
CA GLU A 39 -9.85 1.19 12.89
C GLU A 39 -9.89 0.54 11.50
N GLU A 40 -11.08 0.31 10.95
CA GLU A 40 -11.27 -0.22 9.59
C GLU A 40 -10.62 0.68 8.53
N ALA A 41 -10.83 2.00 8.61
CA ALA A 41 -10.23 2.95 7.68
C ALA A 41 -8.68 2.95 7.77
N ASN A 42 -8.15 2.83 8.99
CA ASN A 42 -6.70 2.73 9.21
C ASN A 42 -6.13 1.40 8.70
N GLN A 43 -6.83 0.28 8.88
CA GLN A 43 -6.43 -1.03 8.34
C GLN A 43 -6.38 -0.98 6.81
N HIS A 44 -7.43 -0.46 6.17
CA HIS A 44 -7.47 -0.30 4.72
C HIS A 44 -6.31 0.57 4.19
N LEU A 45 -6.00 1.67 4.88
CA LEU A 45 -4.84 2.52 4.52
C LEU A 45 -3.51 1.75 4.64
N GLN A 46 -3.32 0.96 5.70
CA GLN A 46 -2.11 0.15 5.88
C GLN A 46 -1.97 -0.92 4.80
N GLU A 47 -3.06 -1.60 4.45
CA GLU A 47 -3.07 -2.60 3.39
C GLU A 47 -2.73 -1.99 2.03
N THR A 48 -3.32 -0.83 1.72
CA THR A 48 -3.05 -0.10 0.47
C THR A 48 -1.58 0.32 0.37
N ARG A 49 -1.00 0.82 1.47
CA ARG A 49 0.43 1.15 1.55
C ARG A 49 1.32 -0.06 1.35
N LYS A 50 0.96 -1.20 1.95
CA LYS A 50 1.71 -2.45 1.81
C LYS A 50 1.72 -2.93 0.35
N GLN A 51 0.59 -2.82 -0.35
CA GLN A 51 0.52 -3.15 -1.78
C GLN A 51 1.43 -2.24 -2.63
N ALA A 52 1.43 -0.92 -2.36
CA ALA A 52 2.32 0.00 -3.07
C ALA A 52 3.81 -0.32 -2.83
N GLN A 53 4.19 -0.65 -1.58
CA GLN A 53 5.56 -1.09 -1.27
C GLN A 53 5.95 -2.38 -1.99
N GLN A 54 5.01 -3.30 -2.19
CA GLN A 54 5.27 -4.53 -2.93
C GLN A 54 5.53 -4.26 -4.42
N ILE A 55 4.77 -3.34 -5.03
CA ILE A 55 4.99 -2.90 -6.42
C ILE A 55 6.37 -2.25 -6.55
N GLU A 56 6.72 -1.38 -5.61
CA GLU A 56 8.03 -0.72 -5.58
C GLU A 56 9.19 -1.73 -5.48
N SER A 57 9.04 -2.76 -4.62
CA SER A 57 10.01 -3.85 -4.51
C SER A 57 10.15 -4.60 -5.83
N GLN A 58 9.04 -4.96 -6.47
CA GLN A 58 9.06 -5.67 -7.76
C GLN A 58 9.73 -4.84 -8.86
N ARG A 59 9.49 -3.52 -8.89
CA ARG A 59 10.16 -2.63 -9.85
C ARG A 59 11.67 -2.65 -9.65
N LYS A 60 12.13 -2.57 -8.39
CA LYS A 60 13.55 -2.61 -8.05
C LYS A 60 14.20 -3.96 -8.38
N ASP A 61 13.47 -5.06 -8.20
CA ASP A 61 13.97 -6.39 -8.59
C ASP A 61 14.21 -6.45 -10.11
N LEU A 62 13.30 -5.91 -10.92
CA LEU A 62 13.50 -5.81 -12.37
C LEU A 62 14.68 -4.90 -12.73
N GLU A 63 14.91 -3.81 -11.98
CA GLU A 63 16.06 -2.91 -12.19
C GLU A 63 17.39 -3.64 -12.00
N LEU A 64 17.48 -4.46 -10.94
CA LEU A 64 18.64 -5.32 -10.70
C LEU A 64 18.82 -6.38 -11.80
N GLU A 65 17.73 -6.95 -12.31
CA GLU A 65 17.79 -7.88 -13.44
C GLU A 65 18.33 -7.20 -14.71
N VAL A 66 17.88 -5.98 -15.01
CA VAL A 66 18.38 -5.18 -16.15
C VAL A 66 19.88 -4.91 -15.99
N GLU A 67 20.34 -4.45 -14.82
CA GLU A 67 21.76 -4.22 -14.56
C GLU A 67 22.60 -5.50 -14.72
N SER A 68 22.07 -6.65 -14.29
CA SER A 68 22.71 -7.95 -14.45
C SER A 68 22.89 -8.32 -15.94
N LYS A 69 21.85 -8.10 -16.76
CA LYS A 69 21.89 -8.34 -18.20
C LYS A 69 22.82 -7.37 -18.92
N GLN A 70 22.87 -6.10 -18.51
CA GLN A 70 23.83 -5.13 -19.04
C GLN A 70 25.27 -5.57 -18.75
N SER A 71 25.55 -6.01 -17.52
CA SER A 71 26.86 -6.57 -17.14
C SER A 71 27.22 -7.81 -17.96
N GLN A 72 26.24 -8.65 -18.31
CA GLN A 72 26.42 -9.82 -19.16
C GLN A 72 26.76 -9.42 -20.60
N ILE A 73 26.09 -8.39 -21.15
CA ILE A 73 26.40 -7.82 -22.47
C ILE A 73 27.83 -7.29 -22.51
N GLU A 74 28.27 -6.56 -21.49
CA GLU A 74 29.65 -6.03 -21.43
C GLU A 74 30.68 -7.15 -21.46
N ARG A 75 30.45 -8.24 -20.72
CA ARG A 75 31.32 -9.43 -20.72
C ARG A 75 31.37 -10.10 -22.09
N TYR A 76 30.22 -10.28 -22.75
CA TYR A 76 30.19 -10.86 -24.09
C TYR A 76 30.86 -9.95 -25.13
N ALA A 77 30.68 -8.64 -25.02
CA ALA A 77 31.33 -7.67 -25.89
C ALA A 77 32.86 -7.70 -25.72
N ALA A 78 33.36 -7.83 -24.49
CA ALA A 78 34.78 -8.02 -24.25
C ALA A 78 35.31 -9.32 -24.88
N GLN A 79 34.60 -10.45 -24.72
CA GLN A 79 34.98 -11.73 -25.33
C GLN A 79 34.99 -11.69 -26.87
N GLN A 80 34.10 -10.91 -27.49
CA GLN A 80 34.09 -10.73 -28.94
C GLN A 80 35.37 -10.08 -29.47
N LEU A 81 35.98 -9.17 -28.70
CA LEU A 81 37.23 -8.51 -29.08
C LEU A 81 38.44 -9.44 -28.94
N GLU A 82 38.35 -10.44 -28.08
CA GLU A 82 39.44 -11.40 -27.81
C GLU A 82 39.42 -12.61 -28.77
N THR A 83 38.24 -13.03 -29.23
CA THR A 83 38.15 -14.21 -30.11
C THR A 83 38.68 -13.93 -31.52
N ARG A 84 39.40 -14.92 -32.06
CA ARG A 84 39.89 -14.93 -33.45
C ARG A 84 39.06 -15.84 -34.35
N LYS A 85 38.04 -16.51 -33.80
CA LYS A 85 37.17 -17.41 -34.56
C LYS A 85 35.86 -16.71 -34.92
N ASN A 86 35.52 -16.73 -36.21
CA ASN A 86 34.30 -16.08 -36.71
C ASN A 86 33.02 -16.73 -36.13
N GLU A 87 33.01 -18.05 -35.96
CA GLU A 87 31.86 -18.76 -35.35
C GLU A 87 31.59 -18.32 -33.91
N GLU A 88 32.63 -18.20 -33.08
CA GLU A 88 32.51 -17.72 -31.70
C GLU A 88 32.07 -16.25 -31.66
N TYR A 89 32.58 -15.42 -32.57
CA TYR A 89 32.17 -14.02 -32.70
C TYR A 89 30.66 -13.90 -33.01
N GLN A 90 30.16 -14.67 -33.98
CA GLN A 90 28.76 -14.67 -34.37
C GLN A 90 27.85 -15.22 -33.26
N ALA A 91 28.28 -16.27 -32.56
CA ALA A 91 27.54 -16.80 -31.42
C ALA A 91 27.39 -15.75 -30.31
N LEU A 92 28.48 -15.08 -29.92
CA LEU A 92 28.46 -14.01 -28.93
C LEU A 92 27.59 -12.82 -29.37
N ALA A 93 27.56 -12.50 -30.67
CA ALA A 93 26.71 -11.43 -31.20
C ALA A 93 25.22 -11.74 -31.00
N LYS A 94 24.83 -13.00 -31.25
CA LYS A 94 23.46 -13.47 -31.04
C LYS A 94 23.06 -13.48 -29.56
N GLU A 95 23.97 -13.88 -28.67
CA GLU A 95 23.74 -13.83 -27.22
C GLU A 95 23.54 -12.38 -26.74
N ILE A 96 24.36 -11.43 -27.24
CA ILE A 96 24.18 -10.00 -26.94
C ILE A 96 22.82 -9.49 -27.44
N GLU A 97 22.40 -9.84 -28.65
CA GLU A 97 21.08 -9.47 -29.16
C GLU A 97 19.94 -10.04 -28.30
N THR A 98 20.08 -11.29 -27.87
CA THR A 98 19.13 -11.93 -26.95
C THR A 98 19.04 -11.15 -25.64
N CYS A 99 20.17 -10.86 -24.99
CA CYS A 99 20.18 -10.06 -23.75
C CYS A 99 19.58 -8.67 -23.95
N LYS A 100 19.82 -8.01 -25.08
CA LYS A 100 19.20 -6.71 -25.39
C LYS A 100 17.67 -6.81 -25.53
N SER A 101 17.18 -7.87 -26.18
CA SER A 101 15.74 -8.10 -26.29
C SER A 101 15.08 -8.40 -24.93
N GLU A 102 15.78 -9.12 -24.06
CA GLU A 102 15.33 -9.37 -22.68
C GLU A 102 15.28 -8.07 -21.88
N ILE A 103 16.29 -7.20 -21.98
CA ILE A 103 16.29 -5.88 -21.32
C ILE A 103 15.07 -5.06 -21.73
N ILE A 104 14.76 -4.98 -23.03
CA ILE A 104 13.58 -4.25 -23.51
C ILE A 104 12.30 -4.81 -22.87
N SER A 105 12.16 -6.14 -22.82
CA SER A 105 10.98 -6.76 -22.18
C SER A 105 10.89 -6.51 -20.67
N LEU A 106 12.04 -6.39 -19.98
CA LEU A 106 12.09 -6.05 -18.57
C LEU A 106 11.74 -4.57 -18.35
N GLU A 107 12.23 -3.67 -19.20
CA GLU A 107 11.92 -2.23 -19.18
C GLU A 107 10.43 -1.98 -19.46
N ASP A 108 9.83 -2.68 -20.42
CA ASP A 108 8.39 -2.62 -20.67
C ASP A 108 7.59 -3.00 -19.41
N ARG A 109 8.00 -4.07 -18.73
CA ARG A 109 7.37 -4.51 -17.48
C ARG A 109 7.60 -3.53 -16.33
N GLN A 110 8.77 -2.87 -16.27
CA GLN A 110 9.01 -1.82 -15.30
C GLN A 110 8.05 -0.64 -15.49
N LEU A 111 7.79 -0.23 -16.74
CA LEU A 111 6.83 0.83 -17.05
C LEU A 111 5.43 0.47 -16.57
N GLU A 112 4.97 -0.76 -16.80
CA GLU A 112 3.68 -1.24 -16.27
C GLU A 112 3.60 -1.16 -14.74
N LEU A 113 4.68 -1.49 -14.04
CA LEU A 113 4.74 -1.37 -12.58
C LEU A 113 4.78 0.09 -12.11
N MET A 114 5.40 1.00 -12.87
CA MET A 114 5.38 2.44 -12.57
C MET A 114 3.96 3.01 -12.69
N GLU A 115 3.23 2.66 -13.76
CA GLU A 115 1.84 3.06 -13.91
C GLU A 115 0.96 2.50 -12.77
N ALA A 116 1.16 1.24 -12.39
CA ALA A 116 0.47 0.65 -11.25
C ALA A 116 0.81 1.33 -9.92
N ALA A 117 2.07 1.77 -9.73
CA ALA A 117 2.50 2.50 -8.55
C ALA A 117 1.82 3.88 -8.47
N ASP A 118 1.73 4.61 -9.58
CA ASP A 118 1.08 5.91 -9.64
C ASP A 118 -0.41 5.82 -9.31
N LEU A 119 -1.11 4.80 -9.85
CA LEU A 119 -2.50 4.52 -9.50
C LEU A 119 -2.65 4.22 -8.00
N LYS A 120 -1.75 3.39 -7.45
CA LYS A 120 -1.76 3.06 -6.01
C LYS A 120 -1.43 4.24 -5.12
N GLN A 121 -0.62 5.18 -5.58
CA GLN A 121 -0.37 6.42 -4.84
C GLN A 121 -1.66 7.25 -4.71
N GLY A 122 -2.46 7.33 -5.79
CA GLY A 122 -3.80 7.93 -5.75
C GLY A 122 -4.74 7.23 -4.75
N ASP A 123 -4.74 5.89 -4.74
CA ASP A 123 -5.52 5.09 -3.76
C ASP A 123 -5.08 5.39 -2.32
N ILE A 124 -3.77 5.52 -2.06
CA ILE A 124 -3.23 5.87 -0.74
C ILE A 124 -3.72 7.26 -0.30
N ASP A 125 -3.70 8.25 -1.20
CA ASP A 125 -4.12 9.61 -0.86
C ASP A 125 -5.62 9.67 -0.55
N ALA A 126 -6.43 8.92 -1.30
CA ALA A 126 -7.86 8.76 -1.02
C ALA A 126 -8.10 8.04 0.32
N ALA A 127 -7.43 6.92 0.57
CA ALA A 127 -7.54 6.16 1.82
C ALA A 127 -7.05 6.97 3.03
N ASN A 128 -6.03 7.81 2.86
CA ASN A 128 -5.50 8.68 3.92
C ASN A 128 -6.46 9.82 4.26
N THR A 129 -7.17 10.34 3.25
CA THR A 129 -8.25 11.31 3.48
C THR A 129 -9.41 10.66 4.24
N ALA A 130 -9.85 9.47 3.79
CA ALA A 130 -10.91 8.72 4.47
C ALA A 130 -10.55 8.36 5.92
N ALA A 131 -9.30 7.96 6.20
CA ALA A 131 -8.84 7.65 7.54
C ALA A 131 -8.73 8.88 8.47
N LYS A 132 -8.55 10.08 7.91
CA LYS A 132 -8.57 11.34 8.69
C LYS A 132 -9.99 11.81 9.02
N GLU A 133 -10.95 11.45 8.18
CA GLU A 133 -12.37 11.81 8.32
C GLU A 133 -13.18 10.78 9.12
N ALA A 134 -12.60 9.61 9.40
CA ALA A 134 -13.22 8.49 10.12
C ALA A 134 -12.93 8.53 11.63
#